data_AF-A0A0D3GEZ3-F1
#
_entry.id   AF-A0A0D3GEZ3-F1
#
_cell.length_a   1.000
_cell.length_b   1.000
_cell.length_c   1.000
_cell.angle_alpha   90.00
_cell.angle_beta   90.00
_cell.angle_gamma   90.00
#
_symmetry.space_group_name_H-M   'P 1'
#
loop_
_entity.id
_entity.type
_entity.pdbx_description
1 polymer ?
#
loop_
_entity_poly.entity_id
_entity_poly.type
_entity_poly.pdbx_seq_one_letter_code
_entity_poly.pdbx_strand_id
1 'polypeptide(L)'
;MASSAAAAAATGRAALVKAFDETRTGVRGLVESGVSAVPDIFRHHDPYASVPLAPPGVSIPVVDLSLPAPLAAEAAAGAARQWGFFYLVNHHALVPPGFTDGLLAATRGATSYSCGSDPCMWNALIEEKMT
;
A
#
# COMPACT_ATOMS: atom_id res chain seq x y z
N MET A 1 14.54 36.33 8.92
CA MET A 1 14.09 36.25 7.52
C MET A 1 13.71 34.82 7.07
N ALA A 2 14.27 33.74 7.61
CA ALA A 2 13.95 32.36 7.20
C ALA A 2 12.52 31.85 7.55
N SER A 3 11.83 32.47 8.52
CA SER A 3 10.53 32.00 9.03
C SER A 3 9.34 32.25 8.07
N SER A 4 9.41 33.29 7.24
CA SER A 4 8.29 33.68 6.35
C SER A 4 8.20 32.86 5.06
N ALA A 5 9.34 32.42 4.51
CA ALA A 5 9.37 31.61 3.29
C ALA A 5 8.88 30.16 3.53
N ALA A 6 9.19 29.59 4.70
CA ALA A 6 8.67 28.27 5.11
C ALA A 6 7.15 28.30 5.34
N ALA A 7 6.62 29.38 5.92
CA ALA A 7 5.18 29.56 6.11
C ALA A 7 4.43 29.74 4.77
N ALA A 8 4.97 30.52 3.82
CA ALA A 8 4.39 30.67 2.49
C ALA A 8 4.42 29.37 1.65
N ALA A 9 5.51 28.59 1.76
CA ALA A 9 5.62 27.28 1.13
C ALA A 9 4.64 26.25 1.74
N ALA A 10 4.39 26.31 3.06
CA ALA A 10 3.41 25.47 3.73
C ALA A 10 1.96 25.79 3.31
N THR A 11 1.62 27.06 3.13
CA THR A 11 0.31 27.48 2.57
C THR A 11 0.14 27.00 1.12
N GLY A 12 1.20 27.05 0.31
CA GLY A 12 1.19 26.55 -1.06
C GLY A 12 0.97 25.04 -1.15
N ARG A 13 1.68 24.25 -0.32
CA ARG A 13 1.51 22.79 -0.28
C ARG A 13 0.09 22.38 0.13
N ALA A 14 -0.50 23.02 1.14
CA ALA A 14 -1.85 22.72 1.60
C ALA A 14 -2.91 22.99 0.50
N ALA A 15 -2.75 24.08 -0.25
CA ALA A 15 -3.63 24.39 -1.39
C ALA A 15 -3.52 23.35 -2.52
N LEU A 16 -2.31 22.87 -2.82
CA LEU A 16 -2.08 21.81 -3.82
C LEU A 16 -2.68 20.47 -3.39
N VAL A 17 -2.58 20.11 -2.10
CA VAL A 17 -3.22 18.89 -1.57
C VAL A 17 -4.74 19.00 -1.69
N LYS A 18 -5.32 20.14 -1.32
CA LYS A 18 -6.77 20.36 -1.45
C LYS A 18 -7.24 20.24 -2.90
N ALA A 19 -6.54 20.89 -3.84
CA ALA A 19 -6.88 20.82 -5.26
C ALA A 19 -6.78 19.39 -5.81
N PHE A 20 -5.78 18.61 -5.36
CA PHE A 20 -5.64 17.20 -5.71
C PHE A 20 -6.78 16.35 -5.16
N ASP A 21 -7.11 16.50 -3.87
CA ASP A 21 -8.22 15.77 -3.23
C ASP A 21 -9.58 16.08 -3.88
N GLU A 22 -9.79 17.34 -4.30
CA GLU A 22 -10.99 17.77 -5.02
C GLU A 22 -11.18 17.05 -6.36
N THR A 23 -10.09 16.63 -7.02
CA THR A 23 -10.19 15.82 -8.26
C THR A 23 -10.81 14.46 -8.02
N ARG A 24 -10.74 13.93 -6.78
CA ARG A 24 -11.18 12.58 -6.36
C ARG A 24 -10.61 11.43 -7.20
N THR A 25 -9.60 11.69 -8.04
CA THR A 25 -9.04 10.69 -8.96
C THR A 25 -7.92 9.86 -8.31
N GLY A 26 -7.37 10.34 -7.20
CA GLY A 26 -6.26 9.69 -6.49
C GLY A 26 -4.98 9.64 -7.31
N VAL A 27 -3.96 8.95 -6.79
CA VAL A 27 -2.65 8.85 -7.46
C VAL A 27 -2.72 8.04 -8.74
N ARG A 28 -3.65 7.08 -8.83
CA ARG A 28 -3.89 6.31 -10.06
C ARG A 28 -4.34 7.23 -11.20
N GLY A 29 -5.34 8.07 -10.98
CA GLY A 29 -5.80 9.02 -12.01
C GLY A 29 -4.74 10.07 -12.37
N LEU A 30 -3.89 10.44 -11.41
CA LEU A 30 -2.72 11.28 -11.69
C LEU A 30 -1.73 10.59 -12.65
N VAL A 31 -1.43 9.31 -12.45
CA VAL A 31 -0.55 8.53 -13.35
C VAL A 31 -1.21 8.38 -14.73
N GLU A 32 -2.51 8.08 -14.77
CA GLU A 32 -3.27 7.93 -16.03
C GLU A 32 -3.41 9.26 -16.81
N SER A 33 -3.33 10.41 -16.13
CA SER A 33 -3.33 11.73 -16.78
C SER A 33 -2.08 12.02 -17.61
N GLY A 34 -1.04 11.18 -17.50
CA GLY A 34 0.20 11.31 -18.26
C GLY A 34 1.13 12.41 -17.73
N VAL A 35 1.08 12.71 -16.43
CA VAL A 35 1.94 13.74 -15.83
C VAL A 35 3.43 13.44 -16.09
N SER A 36 4.19 14.45 -16.51
CA SER A 36 5.62 14.32 -16.85
C SER A 36 6.57 14.46 -15.66
N ALA A 37 6.06 14.98 -14.53
CA ALA A 37 6.84 15.21 -13.31
C ALA A 37 6.01 14.90 -12.06
N VAL A 38 6.67 14.41 -11.01
CA VAL A 38 6.04 14.14 -9.72
C VAL A 38 5.63 15.46 -9.06
N PRO A 39 4.35 15.69 -8.74
CA PRO A 39 3.91 16.90 -8.05
C PRO A 39 4.62 17.09 -6.70
N ASP A 40 4.87 18.34 -6.32
CA ASP A 40 5.60 18.67 -5.08
C ASP A 40 4.92 18.12 -3.81
N ILE A 41 3.60 17.87 -3.84
CA ILE A 41 2.88 17.22 -2.74
C ILE A 41 3.38 15.79 -2.44
N PHE A 42 3.94 15.09 -3.42
CA PHE A 42 4.50 13.73 -3.26
C PHE A 42 6.00 13.69 -3.03
N ARG A 43 6.68 14.84 -3.05
CA ARG A 43 8.12 14.90 -2.81
C ARG A 43 8.38 14.88 -1.32
N HIS A 44 9.16 13.89 -0.88
CA HIS A 44 9.65 13.85 0.49
C HIS A 44 10.60 15.04 0.72
N HIS A 45 10.45 15.73 1.86
CA HIS A 45 11.27 16.90 2.19
C HIS A 45 12.76 16.56 2.34
N ASP A 46 13.06 15.31 2.68
CA ASP A 46 14.39 14.75 2.65
C ASP A 46 14.46 13.59 1.66
N PRO A 47 14.83 13.83 0.39
CA PRO A 47 14.90 12.79 -0.63
C PRO A 47 16.04 11.77 -0.38
N TYR A 48 16.92 12.03 0.59
CA TYR A 48 18.05 11.16 0.96
C TYR A 48 17.92 10.57 2.37
N ALA A 49 16.80 10.78 3.08
CA ALA A 49 16.40 10.05 4.29
C ALA A 49 16.09 8.56 4.02
N SER A 50 16.51 8.04 2.87
CA SER A 50 16.62 6.61 2.64
C SER A 50 17.45 6.01 3.77
N VAL A 51 16.78 5.27 4.65
CA VAL A 51 17.43 4.33 5.56
C VAL A 51 18.40 3.50 4.70
N PRO A 52 19.67 3.34 5.11
CA PRO A 52 20.62 2.54 4.33
C PRO A 52 19.99 1.19 4.01
N LEU A 53 20.13 0.75 2.76
CA LEU A 53 19.70 -0.59 2.37
C LEU A 53 20.30 -1.59 3.36
N ALA A 54 19.52 -2.61 3.72
CA ALA A 54 19.96 -3.63 4.66
C ALA A 54 21.35 -4.16 4.24
N PRO A 55 22.28 -4.38 5.20
CA PRO A 55 23.60 -4.91 4.88
C PRO A 55 23.50 -6.18 4.04
N PRO A 56 24.44 -6.41 3.11
CA PRO A 56 24.46 -7.62 2.31
C PRO A 56 24.46 -8.86 3.23
N GLY A 57 23.57 -9.81 2.94
CA GLY A 57 23.39 -11.03 3.75
C GLY A 57 22.28 -10.96 4.81
N VAL A 58 21.64 -9.80 4.99
CA VAL A 58 20.47 -9.66 5.86
C VAL A 58 19.22 -10.07 5.07
N SER A 59 18.65 -11.23 5.39
CA SER A 59 17.38 -11.72 4.83
C SER A 59 16.29 -11.77 5.89
N ILE A 60 15.09 -11.36 5.51
CA ILE A 60 13.89 -11.45 6.35
C ILE A 60 13.65 -12.93 6.73
N PRO A 61 13.38 -13.26 8.00
CA PRO A 61 13.12 -14.64 8.41
C PRO A 61 11.93 -15.25 7.66
N VAL A 62 12.02 -16.55 7.40
CA VAL A 62 10.95 -17.34 6.77
C VAL A 62 10.50 -18.43 7.73
N VAL A 63 9.20 -18.51 7.98
CA VAL A 63 8.57 -19.51 8.86
C VAL A 63 7.74 -20.45 8.01
N ASP A 64 8.04 -21.76 8.12
CA ASP A 64 7.36 -22.82 7.39
C ASP A 64 6.23 -23.43 8.21
N LEU A 65 4.99 -23.29 7.74
CA LEU A 65 3.80 -23.83 8.39
C LEU A 65 3.53 -25.30 8.08
N SER A 66 4.33 -25.94 7.22
CA SER A 66 4.29 -27.40 7.04
C SER A 66 4.91 -28.16 8.22
N LEU A 67 5.66 -27.47 9.09
CA LEU A 67 6.22 -28.03 10.31
C LEU A 67 5.14 -28.30 11.37
N PRO A 68 5.40 -29.19 12.34
CA PRO A 68 4.54 -29.36 13.51
C PRO A 68 4.24 -28.03 14.19
N ALA A 69 2.98 -27.83 14.58
CA ALA A 69 2.49 -26.55 15.12
C ALA A 69 3.35 -25.96 16.26
N PRO A 70 3.89 -26.74 17.22
CA PRO A 70 4.78 -26.19 18.25
C PRO A 70 6.07 -25.59 17.68
N LEU A 71 6.67 -26.23 16.67
CA LEU A 71 7.92 -25.76 16.06
C LEU A 71 7.70 -24.52 15.19
N ALA A 72 6.61 -24.51 14.40
CA ALA A 72 6.24 -23.34 13.61
C ALA A 72 5.91 -22.12 14.50
N ALA A 73 5.20 -22.36 15.62
CA ALA A 73 4.87 -21.31 16.58
C ALA A 73 6.12 -20.75 17.29
N GLU A 74 7.06 -21.61 17.68
CA GLU A 74 8.33 -21.18 18.26
C GLU A 74 9.16 -20.35 17.27
N ALA A 75 9.27 -20.80 16.02
CA ALA A 75 9.96 -20.07 14.95
C ALA A 75 9.33 -18.69 14.69
N ALA A 76 7.99 -18.63 14.61
CA ALA A 76 7.26 -17.37 14.46
C ALA A 76 7.48 -16.43 15.65
N ALA A 77 7.41 -16.93 16.89
CA ALA A 77 7.66 -16.14 18.08
C ALA A 77 9.10 -15.60 18.14
N GLY A 78 10.08 -16.43 17.76
CA GLY A 78 11.48 -16.03 17.65
C GLY A 78 11.69 -14.91 16.63
N ALA A 79 11.14 -15.07 15.42
CA ALA A 79 11.22 -14.07 14.37
C ALA A 79 10.51 -12.77 14.77
N ALA A 80 9.32 -12.85 15.38
CA ALA A 80 8.60 -11.67 15.85
C ALA A 80 9.39 -10.87 16.91
N ARG A 81 10.04 -11.56 17.87
CA ARG A 81 10.83 -10.89 18.91
C ARG A 81 12.11 -10.23 18.38
N GLN A 82 12.77 -10.87 17.42
CA GLN A 82 14.06 -10.40 16.89
C GLN A 82 13.90 -9.37 15.77
N TRP A 83 12.92 -9.56 14.88
CA TRP A 83 12.75 -8.76 13.67
C TRP A 83 11.48 -7.91 13.67
N GLY A 84 10.44 -8.32 14.39
CA GLY A 84 9.12 -7.68 14.35
C GLY A 84 8.29 -8.06 13.11
N PHE A 85 8.89 -8.69 12.09
CA PHE A 85 8.22 -9.17 10.89
C PHE A 85 8.96 -10.37 10.27
N PHE A 86 8.24 -11.19 9.51
CA PHE A 86 8.76 -12.40 8.85
C PHE A 86 7.83 -12.85 7.72
N TYR A 87 8.32 -13.70 6.83
CA TYR A 87 7.52 -14.36 5.79
C TYR A 87 6.94 -15.68 6.30
N LEU A 88 5.72 -16.01 5.86
CA LEU A 88 5.07 -17.29 6.10
C LEU A 88 4.94 -18.09 4.80
N VAL A 89 5.47 -19.30 4.77
CA VAL A 89 5.38 -20.23 3.62
C VAL A 89 4.55 -21.46 3.96
N ASN A 90 4.09 -22.16 2.92
CA ASN A 90 3.23 -23.35 3.04
C ASN A 90 1.91 -23.10 3.81
N HIS A 91 1.46 -21.85 3.86
CA HIS A 91 0.21 -21.46 4.51
C HIS A 91 -1.05 -21.87 3.72
N HIS A 92 -0.89 -22.30 2.46
CA HIS A 92 -2.00 -22.69 1.57
C HIS A 92 -2.84 -23.85 2.14
N ALA A 93 -2.27 -24.72 2.98
CA ALA A 93 -3.01 -25.79 3.63
C ALA A 93 -4.05 -25.31 4.65
N LEU A 94 -3.87 -24.08 5.17
CA LEU A 94 -4.72 -23.47 6.20
C LEU A 94 -5.73 -22.47 5.62
N VAL A 95 -5.64 -22.18 4.33
CA VAL A 95 -6.46 -21.17 3.64
C VAL A 95 -7.27 -21.85 2.54
N PRO A 96 -8.54 -21.49 2.32
CA PRO A 96 -9.32 -22.03 1.21
C PRO A 96 -8.59 -21.88 -0.14
N PRO A 97 -8.70 -22.88 -1.03
CA PRO A 97 -8.06 -22.80 -2.34
C PRO A 97 -8.56 -21.59 -3.13
N GLY A 98 -7.64 -20.88 -3.80
CA GLY A 98 -7.95 -19.69 -4.59
C GLY A 98 -8.29 -18.43 -3.79
N PHE A 99 -8.22 -18.45 -2.45
CA PHE A 99 -8.53 -17.29 -1.62
C PHE A 99 -7.62 -16.09 -1.92
N THR A 100 -6.29 -16.32 -1.97
CA THR A 100 -5.31 -15.25 -2.24
C THR A 100 -5.47 -14.68 -3.65
N ASP A 101 -5.76 -15.54 -4.63
CA ASP A 101 -5.97 -15.13 -6.02
C ASP A 101 -7.27 -14.35 -6.17
N GLY A 102 -8.34 -14.80 -5.51
CA GLY A 102 -9.62 -14.10 -5.44
C GLY A 102 -9.49 -12.73 -4.78
N LEU A 103 -8.78 -12.65 -3.66
CA LEU A 103 -8.51 -11.38 -2.97
C LEU A 103 -7.71 -10.43 -3.87
N LEU A 104 -6.64 -10.92 -4.50
CA LEU A 104 -5.82 -10.13 -5.41
C LEU A 104 -6.62 -9.65 -6.62
N ALA A 105 -7.43 -10.52 -7.22
CA ALA A 105 -8.31 -10.17 -8.34
C ALA A 105 -9.36 -9.13 -7.93
N ALA A 106 -9.97 -9.28 -6.75
CA ALA A 106 -10.93 -8.33 -6.22
C ALA A 106 -10.30 -6.95 -5.96
N THR A 107 -9.12 -6.89 -5.32
CA THR A 107 -8.40 -5.63 -5.12
C THR A 107 -8.03 -4.98 -6.45
N ARG A 108 -7.49 -5.75 -7.40
CA ARG A 108 -7.17 -5.24 -8.74
C ARG A 108 -8.42 -4.70 -9.44
N GLY A 109 -9.52 -5.46 -9.39
CA GLY A 109 -10.83 -5.03 -9.90
C GLY A 109 -11.25 -3.70 -9.30
N ALA A 110 -11.35 -3.63 -7.96
CA ALA A 110 -11.72 -2.41 -7.22
C ALA A 110 -10.84 -1.21 -7.61
N THR A 111 -9.53 -1.41 -7.71
CA THR A 111 -8.59 -0.35 -8.09
C THR A 111 -8.60 -0.01 -9.58
N SER A 112 -9.19 -0.84 -10.45
CA SER A 112 -9.27 -0.64 -11.91
C SER A 112 -10.46 0.23 -12.34
N TYR A 113 -11.46 0.41 -11.48
CA TYR A 113 -12.56 1.34 -11.73
C TYR A 113 -12.07 2.80 -11.66
N SER A 114 -12.41 3.59 -12.67
CA SER A 114 -12.14 5.03 -12.69
C SER A 114 -13.19 5.75 -11.85
N CYS A 115 -12.77 6.69 -10.99
CA CYS A 115 -13.68 7.52 -10.20
C CYS A 115 -14.58 8.43 -11.08
N GLY A 116 -14.34 8.47 -12.40
CA GLY A 116 -15.18 9.18 -13.37
C GLY A 116 -16.39 8.39 -13.89
N SER A 117 -16.58 7.11 -13.51
CA SER A 117 -17.78 6.37 -13.89
C SER A 117 -18.87 6.53 -12.82
N ASP A 118 -20.08 6.89 -13.25
CA ASP A 118 -21.23 7.32 -12.45
C ASP A 118 -21.36 6.70 -11.04
N PRO A 119 -21.69 7.48 -9.99
CA PRO A 119 -21.94 6.99 -8.63
C PRO A 119 -22.95 5.83 -8.55
N CYS A 120 -23.83 5.69 -9.55
CA CYS A 120 -24.83 4.64 -9.65
C CYS A 120 -24.24 3.23 -9.90
N MET A 121 -23.06 3.11 -10.53
CA MET A 121 -22.45 1.79 -10.77
C MET A 121 -21.89 1.15 -9.50
N TRP A 122 -21.46 1.95 -8.51
CA TRP A 122 -20.94 1.42 -7.24
C TRP A 122 -22.04 0.75 -6.41
N ASN A 123 -23.25 1.32 -6.37
CA ASN A 123 -24.39 0.67 -5.72
C ASN A 123 -24.84 -0.60 -6.46
N ALA A 124 -24.84 -0.58 -7.80
CA ALA A 124 -25.20 -1.75 -8.59
C ALA A 124 -24.22 -2.92 -8.41
N LEU A 125 -22.91 -2.65 -8.33
CA LEU A 125 -21.89 -3.68 -8.10
C LEU A 125 -21.92 -4.26 -6.69
N ILE A 126 -22.30 -3.47 -5.69
CA ILE A 126 -22.49 -3.96 -4.32
C ILE A 126 -23.73 -4.86 -4.25
N GLU A 127 -24.84 -4.48 -4.89
CA GLU A 127 -26.07 -5.29 -4.94
C GLU A 127 -25.91 -6.59 -5.76
N GLU A 128 -25.16 -6.56 -6.87
CA GLU A 128 -24.92 -7.73 -7.73
C GLU A 128 -23.97 -8.76 -7.07
N LYS A 129 -23.01 -8.33 -6.25
CA LYS A 129 -22.01 -9.20 -5.60
C LYS A 129 -22.46 -9.76 -4.25
N MET A 130 -23.58 -9.29 -3.69
CA MET A 130 -24.14 -9.75 -2.40
C MET A 130 -25.36 -10.70 -2.55
N THR A 131 -25.69 -11.12 -3.77
CA THR A 131 -26.66 -12.21 -4.06
C THR A 131 -25.92 -13.44 -4.58
#